data_AF-A0A8J1UWZ8-F1
#
_entry.id   AF-A0A8J1UWZ8-F1
#
_cell.length_a   1.000
_cell.length_b   1.000
_cell.length_c   1.000
_cell.angle_alpha   90.00
_cell.angle_beta   90.00
_cell.angle_gamma   90.00
#
_symmetry.space_group_name_H-M   'P 1'
#
loop_
_entity.id
_entity.type
_entity.pdbx_description
1 polymer ?
#
loop_
_entity_poly.entity_id
_entity_poly.type
_entity_poly.pdbx_seq_one_letter_code
_entity_poly.pdbx_strand_id
1 'polypeptide(L)'
;MARPMKVKKILYISITIVMIFVILSYKHTTKDTVLKRRDIPIDRTTEIKEISLATMDVFDKDDLTLPDGWWVSRKDIWKEENDCGTEGLQSHCAKVLVTKCRPKSKNMNLFIPLKQNEALRGFYLSLRSSGKNLVMNRTLFSDDVFFFGAMVAVRHSDFSTQILEMSLPPGGEGYTKSDLHIVPFGKASVTSITIALTCHGFVGKAKFTDIQLKPILNTQLSDISPSDFVESCPTLPSPLPDTPKFKMKHVVISKGKFDVENSMLTLITQLSLARLDALERVIKIWDGPVAALVVYVPLVEGDDIEDQEKQRQLAHTRIMKVLNSGRIRNCHIIYVYGNQPDEEYPVNHLRNIGIRTVKTEYMFILDVDFIPSSDFQKSFELAFKRQYQTASEARFKKEVYVSPAFECVQACGEGHLPRQKRDLIDTVSKKKPDVQIFRGRVAPDAHGSTDYAQWYTTDKMYSTTNYQNSYEPYIIIRKHDNIPVFDERFSAYGMNKVGFMMELKASGYEFVVLPDCWVTHVPHENSPDKNKFLHSRIEKLKNRILRFEYLLDLSRKYRIGKCQTQT
;
A
#
# COMPACT_ATOMS: atom_id res chain seq x y z
N MET A 1 42.54 4.55 -36.76
CA MET A 1 42.50 4.43 -35.29
C MET A 1 42.32 5.83 -34.67
N ALA A 2 41.11 6.16 -34.20
CA ALA A 2 40.86 7.22 -33.22
C ALA A 2 39.47 6.95 -32.60
N ARG A 3 39.41 6.81 -31.27
CA ARG A 3 38.26 6.30 -30.49
C ARG A 3 37.15 7.36 -30.28
N PRO A 4 35.87 6.97 -30.22
CA PRO A 4 34.79 7.81 -29.70
C PRO A 4 34.65 7.58 -28.18
N MET A 5 35.46 8.27 -27.36
CA MET A 5 35.40 8.18 -25.89
C MET A 5 34.93 9.46 -25.19
N LYS A 6 34.77 10.59 -25.90
CA LYS A 6 34.42 11.87 -25.29
C LYS A 6 32.90 12.13 -25.16
N VAL A 7 32.06 11.57 -26.02
CA VAL A 7 30.61 11.83 -26.01
C VAL A 7 29.88 11.13 -24.85
N LYS A 8 30.32 9.91 -24.46
CA LYS A 8 29.71 9.17 -23.33
C LYS A 8 29.96 9.82 -21.96
N LYS A 9 31.11 10.49 -21.76
CA LYS A 9 31.43 11.16 -20.49
C LYS A 9 30.60 12.43 -20.27
N ILE A 10 30.33 13.18 -21.34
CA ILE A 10 29.53 14.41 -21.26
C ILE A 10 28.06 14.07 -20.97
N LEU A 11 27.52 13.03 -21.60
CA LEU A 11 26.14 12.57 -21.33
C LEU A 11 25.96 12.07 -19.89
N TYR A 12 26.96 11.37 -19.33
CA TYR A 12 26.91 10.87 -17.94
C TYR A 12 26.98 12.02 -16.92
N ILE A 13 27.78 13.06 -17.18
CA ILE A 13 27.90 14.23 -16.31
C ILE A 13 26.59 15.05 -16.36
N SER A 14 25.98 15.23 -17.53
CA SER A 14 24.68 15.92 -17.65
C SER A 14 23.55 15.18 -16.94
N ILE A 15 23.47 13.85 -17.04
CA ILE A 15 22.47 13.04 -16.33
C ILE A 15 22.69 13.10 -14.81
N THR A 16 23.94 13.14 -14.35
CA THR A 16 24.27 13.23 -12.92
C THR A 16 23.93 14.61 -12.34
N ILE A 17 24.19 15.68 -13.10
CA ILE A 17 23.83 17.05 -12.69
C ILE A 17 22.31 17.25 -12.69
N VAL A 18 21.59 16.70 -13.66
CA VAL A 18 20.12 16.70 -13.68
C VAL A 18 19.55 15.88 -12.52
N MET A 19 20.12 14.72 -12.18
CA MET A 19 19.73 13.97 -10.98
C MET A 19 19.97 14.74 -9.68
N ILE A 20 21.11 15.44 -9.56
CA ILE A 20 21.41 16.26 -8.38
C ILE A 20 20.44 17.46 -8.29
N PHE A 21 20.10 18.09 -9.42
CA PHE A 21 19.07 19.13 -9.46
C PHE A 21 17.68 18.59 -9.14
N VAL A 22 17.30 17.41 -9.63
CA VAL A 22 16.02 16.76 -9.26
C VAL A 22 15.99 16.43 -7.76
N ILE A 23 17.10 15.95 -7.17
CA ILE A 23 17.19 15.70 -5.72
C ILE A 23 17.12 17.01 -4.91
N LEU A 24 17.69 18.11 -5.40
CA LEU A 24 17.69 19.41 -4.71
C LEU A 24 16.37 20.17 -4.89
N SER A 25 15.73 20.07 -6.05
CA SER A 25 14.41 20.66 -6.35
C SER A 25 13.26 19.89 -5.69
N TYR A 26 13.45 18.59 -5.38
CA TYR A 26 12.50 17.79 -4.60
C TYR A 26 12.25 18.33 -3.16
N LYS A 27 13.08 19.27 -2.68
CA LYS A 27 12.88 19.92 -1.38
C LYS A 27 11.72 20.91 -1.33
N HIS A 28 11.07 21.23 -2.45
CA HIS A 28 10.11 22.35 -2.48
C HIS A 28 8.79 22.08 -3.20
N THR A 29 8.03 21.04 -2.78
CA THR A 29 6.59 20.96 -3.07
C THR A 29 5.88 19.93 -2.17
N THR A 30 5.83 20.18 -0.86
CA THR A 30 4.76 19.66 0.02
C THR A 30 4.56 20.64 1.16
N LYS A 31 3.30 20.96 1.51
CA LYS A 31 2.92 21.70 2.74
C LYS A 31 3.18 20.90 4.03
N ASP A 32 4.22 20.06 4.04
CA ASP A 32 4.55 19.15 5.13
C ASP A 32 5.87 19.58 5.73
N THR A 33 5.84 20.08 6.97
CA THR A 33 7.04 20.54 7.68
C THR A 33 7.45 19.49 8.69
N VAL A 34 8.60 18.85 8.49
CA VAL A 34 9.26 18.05 9.54
C VAL A 34 9.89 19.03 10.52
N LEU A 35 9.26 19.22 11.67
CA LEU A 35 9.70 20.18 12.67
C LEU A 35 10.57 19.49 13.72
N LYS A 36 11.78 20.00 13.93
CA LYS A 36 12.58 19.70 15.12
C LYS A 36 12.08 20.56 16.29
N ARG A 37 12.08 19.95 17.49
CA ARG A 37 11.67 20.48 18.80
C ARG A 37 11.55 22.01 18.86
N ARG A 38 10.33 22.51 19.11
CA ARG A 38 10.10 23.90 19.53
C ARG A 38 9.66 23.87 21.00
N ASP A 39 10.41 24.56 21.85
CA ASP A 39 9.99 24.78 23.23
C ASP A 39 8.86 25.82 23.24
N ILE A 40 7.76 25.48 23.90
CA ILE A 40 6.61 26.36 24.05
C ILE A 40 6.78 27.12 25.38
N PRO A 41 6.54 28.44 25.42
CA PRO A 41 6.27 29.09 26.68
C PRO A 41 4.92 28.58 27.22
N ILE A 42 4.97 27.72 28.23
CA ILE A 42 3.80 27.23 28.96
C ILE A 42 3.21 28.43 29.72
N ASP A 43 2.05 28.92 29.30
CA ASP A 43 1.30 29.93 30.05
C ASP A 43 0.76 29.31 31.36
N ARG A 44 0.65 30.11 32.42
CA ARG A 44 0.22 29.69 33.78
C ARG A 44 -1.19 29.10 33.85
N THR A 45 -1.95 29.17 32.75
CA THR A 45 -3.33 28.66 32.62
C THR A 45 -3.42 27.27 31.97
N THR A 46 -2.29 26.69 31.55
CA THR A 46 -2.25 25.40 30.85
C THR A 46 -1.85 24.25 31.77
N GLU A 47 -2.57 23.12 31.68
CA GLU A 47 -2.35 21.96 32.54
C GLU A 47 -2.19 20.68 31.71
N ILE A 48 -1.16 19.88 32.02
CA ILE A 48 -0.99 18.53 31.49
C ILE A 48 -1.85 17.60 32.34
N LYS A 49 -2.82 16.92 31.73
CA LYS A 49 -3.68 16.00 32.47
C LYS A 49 -2.99 14.66 32.68
N GLU A 50 -3.16 14.05 33.85
CA GLU A 50 -2.52 12.78 34.21
C GLU A 50 -3.10 11.55 33.47
N ILE A 51 -4.19 11.73 32.73
CA ILE A 51 -4.82 10.67 31.94
C ILE A 51 -4.06 10.45 30.63
N SER A 52 -3.77 9.18 30.32
CA SER A 52 -3.22 8.84 29.01
C SER A 52 -4.28 8.38 28.01
N LEU A 53 -4.18 8.89 26.79
CA LEU A 53 -4.95 8.44 25.62
C LEU A 53 -4.28 7.26 24.90
N ALA A 54 -3.03 6.94 25.24
CA ALA A 54 -2.33 5.79 24.71
C ALA A 54 -2.66 4.56 25.56
N THR A 55 -3.04 3.46 24.92
CA THR A 55 -3.15 2.16 25.59
C THR A 55 -1.93 1.31 25.26
N MET A 56 -1.69 0.28 26.08
CA MET A 56 -0.64 -0.71 25.84
C MET A 56 -1.21 -2.02 25.30
N ASP A 57 -2.49 -2.06 24.92
CA ASP A 57 -3.11 -3.26 24.38
C ASP A 57 -2.63 -3.52 22.95
N VAL A 58 -2.38 -4.79 22.62
CA VAL A 58 -1.79 -5.17 21.33
C VAL A 58 -2.79 -5.98 20.54
N PHE A 59 -3.00 -5.59 19.28
CA PHE A 59 -4.02 -6.20 18.42
C PHE A 59 -3.43 -6.92 17.22
N ASP A 60 -4.21 -7.87 16.70
CA ASP A 60 -3.82 -8.69 15.56
C ASP A 60 -3.66 -7.84 14.29
N LYS A 61 -2.65 -8.18 13.48
CA LYS A 61 -2.43 -7.57 12.17
C LYS A 61 -3.61 -7.83 11.23
N ASP A 62 -4.29 -8.96 11.40
CA ASP A 62 -5.35 -9.47 10.55
C ASP A 62 -6.76 -9.09 11.04
N ASP A 63 -6.86 -8.40 12.19
CA ASP A 63 -8.10 -7.82 12.67
C ASP A 63 -8.44 -6.54 11.86
N LEU A 64 -9.64 -6.51 11.28
CA LEU A 64 -10.18 -5.35 10.55
C LEU A 64 -10.89 -4.37 11.48
N THR A 65 -11.17 -4.76 12.73
CA THR A 65 -11.63 -3.82 13.74
C THR A 65 -10.51 -2.85 14.07
N LEU A 66 -10.86 -1.58 14.23
CA LEU A 66 -9.87 -0.63 14.68
C LEU A 66 -9.63 -0.78 16.18
N PRO A 67 -8.38 -1.08 16.55
CA PRO A 67 -8.07 -1.40 17.93
C PRO A 67 -7.96 -0.13 18.78
N ASP A 68 -8.23 -0.27 20.07
CA ASP A 68 -7.92 0.75 21.06
C ASP A 68 -6.43 0.82 21.40
N GLY A 69 -5.55 0.17 20.64
CA GLY A 69 -4.16 -0.03 21.02
C GLY A 69 -3.19 -0.21 19.87
N TRP A 70 -2.03 -0.78 20.19
CA TRP A 70 -0.91 -0.98 19.27
C TRP A 70 -1.25 -2.05 18.24
N TRP A 71 -1.27 -1.63 16.98
CA TRP A 71 -1.41 -2.52 15.85
C TRP A 71 -0.05 -3.04 15.41
N VAL A 72 0.10 -4.36 15.47
CA VAL A 72 1.34 -5.05 15.08
C VAL A 72 1.26 -5.38 13.61
N SER A 73 2.20 -4.89 12.82
CA SER A 73 2.21 -5.21 11.38
C SER A 73 2.55 -6.67 11.08
N ARG A 74 3.19 -7.38 12.03
CA ARG A 74 3.81 -8.71 11.92
C ARG A 74 4.11 -9.25 13.33
N LYS A 75 3.33 -10.22 13.84
CA LYS A 75 3.49 -10.80 15.20
C LYS A 75 4.84 -11.49 15.43
N ASP A 76 5.55 -11.88 14.38
CA ASP A 76 6.90 -12.44 14.46
C ASP A 76 7.98 -11.39 14.78
N ILE A 77 7.68 -10.10 14.59
CA ILE A 77 8.64 -9.00 14.76
C ILE A 77 8.44 -8.30 16.10
N TRP A 78 7.20 -7.95 16.44
CA TRP A 78 6.84 -7.22 17.66
C TRP A 78 6.10 -8.13 18.63
N LYS A 79 6.49 -8.08 19.90
CA LYS A 79 5.92 -8.90 20.98
C LYS A 79 5.69 -8.07 22.23
N GLU A 80 4.72 -8.51 23.00
CA GLU A 80 4.51 -8.07 24.37
C GLU A 80 5.27 -9.00 25.31
N GLU A 81 6.08 -8.43 26.21
CA GLU A 81 6.81 -9.15 27.25
C GLU A 81 6.59 -8.41 28.59
N ASN A 82 6.49 -9.15 29.70
CA ASN A 82 6.65 -8.56 31.03
C ASN A 82 8.14 -8.53 31.36
N ASP A 83 8.71 -7.34 31.49
CA ASP A 83 10.11 -7.16 31.85
C ASP A 83 10.18 -6.78 33.33
N CYS A 84 10.75 -7.69 34.12
CA CYS A 84 10.91 -7.52 35.55
C CYS A 84 12.39 -7.24 35.85
N GLY A 85 12.67 -6.03 36.31
CA GLY A 85 14.00 -5.61 36.74
C GLY A 85 14.04 -5.32 38.23
N THR A 86 15.25 -5.33 38.80
CA THR A 86 15.53 -4.76 40.11
C THR A 86 16.07 -3.34 39.91
N GLU A 87 15.21 -2.33 40.03
CA GLU A 87 15.65 -0.95 40.21
C GLU A 87 15.76 -0.70 41.73
N GLY A 88 16.96 -0.88 42.30
CA GLY A 88 17.16 -0.79 43.75
C GLY A 88 16.69 -2.03 44.53
N LEU A 89 15.94 -1.85 45.62
CA LEU A 89 15.44 -2.90 46.53
C LEU A 89 14.05 -3.45 46.19
N GLN A 90 13.39 -2.94 45.13
CA GLN A 90 12.06 -3.39 44.70
C GLN A 90 12.11 -4.00 43.29
N SER A 91 11.43 -5.14 43.12
CA SER A 91 11.21 -5.73 41.80
C SER A 91 10.06 -5.00 41.10
N HIS A 92 10.36 -4.29 40.02
CA HIS A 92 9.36 -3.65 39.18
C HIS A 92 9.18 -4.46 37.90
N CYS A 93 7.96 -4.93 37.66
CA CYS A 93 7.55 -5.57 36.42
C CYS A 93 6.70 -4.59 35.62
N ALA A 94 7.12 -4.29 34.38
CA ALA A 94 6.33 -3.48 33.46
C ALA A 94 5.99 -4.29 32.22
N LYS A 95 4.85 -3.97 31.61
CA LYS A 95 4.50 -4.46 30.28
C LYS A 95 5.33 -3.70 29.24
N VAL A 96 6.03 -4.44 28.39
CA VAL A 96 7.02 -3.89 27.46
C VAL A 96 6.74 -4.38 26.06
N LEU A 97 6.85 -3.44 25.12
CA LEU A 97 6.81 -3.72 23.70
C LEU A 97 8.22 -3.97 23.19
N VAL A 98 8.43 -5.14 22.63
CA VAL A 98 9.74 -5.67 22.31
C VAL A 98 9.83 -6.00 20.84
N THR A 99 10.96 -5.66 20.21
CA THR A 99 11.24 -6.03 18.83
C THR A 99 12.69 -6.41 18.60
N LYS A 100 12.90 -7.39 17.71
CA LYS A 100 14.23 -7.68 17.14
C LYS A 100 14.46 -6.79 15.94
N CYS A 101 15.28 -5.77 16.13
CA CYS A 101 15.63 -4.81 15.10
C CYS A 101 16.43 -5.48 13.98
N ARG A 102 15.95 -5.24 12.76
CA ARG A 102 16.59 -5.54 11.49
C ARG A 102 16.73 -4.24 10.68
N PRO A 103 17.61 -4.19 9.67
CA PRO A 103 17.85 -2.95 8.92
C PRO A 103 16.56 -2.38 8.28
N LYS A 104 15.64 -3.26 7.85
CA LYS A 104 14.32 -2.91 7.30
C LYS A 104 13.16 -3.16 8.27
N SER A 105 13.38 -2.98 9.58
CA SER A 105 12.32 -3.13 10.59
C SER A 105 11.09 -2.33 10.23
N LYS A 106 9.91 -2.95 10.42
CA LYS A 106 8.62 -2.28 10.28
C LYS A 106 8.24 -1.62 11.59
N ASN A 107 7.51 -0.51 11.48
CA ASN A 107 7.00 0.21 12.64
C ASN A 107 5.88 -0.60 13.31
N MET A 108 5.75 -0.42 14.62
CA MET A 108 4.52 -0.72 15.35
C MET A 108 3.78 0.59 15.57
N ASN A 109 2.47 0.61 15.31
CA ASN A 109 1.73 1.86 15.21
C ASN A 109 0.54 1.84 16.15
N LEU A 110 0.32 2.94 16.84
CA LEU A 110 -0.88 3.24 17.61
C LEU A 110 -1.59 4.38 16.89
N PHE A 111 -2.86 4.18 16.55
CA PHE A 111 -3.69 5.18 15.89
C PHE A 111 -4.79 5.62 16.86
N ILE A 112 -4.85 6.92 17.15
CA ILE A 112 -5.76 7.49 18.13
C ILE A 112 -6.65 8.50 17.40
N PRO A 113 -7.90 8.12 17.09
CA PRO A 113 -8.90 9.06 16.59
C PRO A 113 -9.34 10.01 17.69
N LEU A 114 -9.45 11.31 17.39
CA LEU A 114 -9.75 12.35 18.36
C LEU A 114 -11.06 13.06 18.04
N LYS A 115 -11.84 13.33 19.08
CA LYS A 115 -13.00 14.22 19.05
C LYS A 115 -12.54 15.65 18.86
N GLN A 116 -13.34 16.45 18.16
CA GLN A 116 -13.13 17.89 18.10
C GLN A 116 -13.31 18.48 19.50
N ASN A 117 -12.28 19.17 20.00
CA ASN A 117 -12.28 19.78 21.33
C ASN A 117 -11.57 21.13 21.29
N GLU A 118 -12.29 22.22 21.55
CA GLU A 118 -11.77 23.59 21.50
C GLU A 118 -10.83 23.93 22.66
N ALA A 119 -10.91 23.19 23.77
CA ALA A 119 -10.05 23.37 24.94
C ALA A 119 -8.66 22.75 24.76
N LEU A 120 -8.50 21.86 23.77
CA LEU A 120 -7.25 21.16 23.48
C LEU A 120 -6.22 22.12 22.85
N ARG A 121 -5.05 22.23 23.47
CA ARG A 121 -3.92 23.04 22.96
C ARG A 121 -2.75 22.23 22.44
N GLY A 122 -2.68 20.97 22.82
CA GLY A 122 -1.60 20.09 22.39
C GLY A 122 -1.57 18.82 23.19
N PHE A 123 -0.45 18.12 23.08
CA PHE A 123 -0.24 16.85 23.74
C PHE A 123 1.18 16.76 24.29
N TYR A 124 1.32 16.04 25.39
CA TYR A 124 2.60 15.64 25.93
C TYR A 124 2.77 14.14 25.70
N LEU A 125 3.73 13.75 24.86
CA LEU A 125 4.11 12.36 24.67
C LEU A 125 5.35 12.08 25.52
N SER A 126 5.30 11.03 26.33
CA SER A 126 6.49 10.48 26.98
C SER A 126 6.53 8.97 26.85
N LEU A 127 7.74 8.41 26.80
CA LEU A 127 7.97 6.96 26.80
C LEU A 127 9.34 6.65 27.38
N ARG A 128 9.54 5.40 27.78
CA ARG A 128 10.85 4.85 28.12
C ARG A 128 11.28 3.83 27.09
N SER A 129 12.57 3.79 26.79
CA SER A 129 13.13 2.78 25.89
C SER A 129 14.47 2.24 26.34
N SER A 130 14.77 1.03 25.88
CA SER A 130 16.07 0.39 26.06
C SER A 130 16.53 -0.22 24.73
N GLY A 131 17.78 0.08 24.37
CA GLY A 131 18.43 -0.41 23.16
C GLY A 131 19.52 -1.42 23.51
N LYS A 132 19.15 -2.68 23.71
CA LYS A 132 20.13 -3.73 24.04
C LYS A 132 20.87 -4.16 22.78
N ASN A 133 22.16 -3.84 22.72
CA ASN A 133 23.05 -4.14 21.60
C ASN A 133 22.52 -3.61 20.26
N LEU A 134 21.87 -2.42 20.24
CA LEU A 134 21.48 -1.81 18.97
C LEU A 134 22.71 -1.21 18.29
N VAL A 135 23.13 -1.86 17.20
CA VAL A 135 24.25 -1.42 16.39
C VAL A 135 23.75 -0.91 15.04
N MET A 136 24.32 0.19 14.58
CA MET A 136 24.02 0.74 13.25
C MET A 136 24.56 -0.19 12.16
N ASN A 137 23.69 -0.59 11.23
CA ASN A 137 24.12 -1.35 10.07
C ASN A 137 24.56 -0.43 8.92
N ARG A 138 25.80 0.05 9.00
CA ARG A 138 26.42 0.98 8.03
C ARG A 138 26.72 0.37 6.64
N THR A 139 26.53 -0.93 6.46
CA THR A 139 26.77 -1.58 5.14
C THR A 139 25.63 -1.37 4.13
N LEU A 140 24.44 -0.98 4.58
CA LEU A 140 23.24 -0.92 3.72
C LEU A 140 22.66 0.48 3.53
N PHE A 141 23.06 1.46 4.34
CA PHE A 141 22.43 2.79 4.39
C PHE A 141 23.44 3.90 4.71
N SER A 142 23.15 5.11 4.24
CA SER A 142 23.83 6.33 4.69
C SER A 142 23.39 6.70 6.11
N ASP A 143 24.21 7.50 6.80
CA ASP A 143 24.00 7.84 8.21
C ASP A 143 22.66 8.55 8.49
N ASP A 144 22.10 9.26 7.51
CA ASP A 144 20.81 9.97 7.62
C ASP A 144 19.57 9.05 7.70
N VAL A 145 19.76 7.74 7.56
CA VAL A 145 18.67 6.74 7.51
C VAL A 145 18.40 6.13 8.88
N PHE A 146 19.40 6.09 9.79
CA PHE A 146 19.26 5.44 11.09
C PHE A 146 18.32 6.21 12.01
N PHE A 147 17.28 5.54 12.51
CA PHE A 147 16.36 6.15 13.46
C PHE A 147 15.82 5.12 14.45
N PHE A 148 16.16 5.32 15.71
CA PHE A 148 15.60 4.61 16.84
C PHE A 148 14.76 5.60 17.64
N GLY A 149 13.45 5.35 17.71
CA GLY A 149 12.56 6.32 18.32
C GLY A 149 11.08 6.15 18.00
N ALA A 150 10.34 7.22 18.29
CA ALA A 150 8.94 7.36 17.93
C ALA A 150 8.79 8.46 16.88
N MET A 151 8.08 8.17 15.80
CA MET A 151 7.56 9.19 14.89
C MET A 151 6.10 9.44 15.25
N VAL A 152 5.72 10.71 15.37
CA VAL A 152 4.35 11.13 15.69
C VAL A 152 3.79 11.89 14.52
N ALA A 153 2.70 11.41 13.95
CA ALA A 153 1.96 12.12 12.93
C ALA A 153 0.67 12.69 13.52
N VAL A 154 0.49 13.99 13.39
CA VAL A 154 -0.70 14.73 13.83
C VAL A 154 -1.49 15.13 12.59
N ARG A 155 -2.69 14.58 12.47
CA ARG A 155 -3.61 14.85 11.36
C ARG A 155 -4.55 15.98 11.78
N HIS A 156 -4.72 16.98 10.91
CA HIS A 156 -5.61 18.12 11.16
C HIS A 156 -6.88 18.04 10.31
N SER A 157 -7.89 18.82 10.68
CA SER A 157 -9.18 18.91 9.99
C SER A 157 -9.10 19.49 8.58
N ASP A 158 -8.01 20.16 8.23
CA ASP A 158 -7.72 20.69 6.88
C ASP A 158 -6.91 19.71 6.01
N PHE A 159 -6.80 18.45 6.44
CA PHE A 159 -6.04 17.38 5.79
C PHE A 159 -4.51 17.58 5.76
N SER A 160 -3.98 18.60 6.45
CA SER A 160 -2.54 18.70 6.64
C SER A 160 -2.03 17.65 7.64
N THR A 161 -0.76 17.28 7.55
CA THR A 161 -0.14 16.35 8.48
C THR A 161 1.20 16.87 8.96
N GLN A 162 1.29 17.07 10.27
CA GLN A 162 2.54 17.41 10.94
C GLN A 162 3.23 16.13 11.39
N ILE A 163 4.52 15.99 11.09
CA ILE A 163 5.31 14.83 11.52
C ILE A 163 6.44 15.30 12.42
N LEU A 164 6.50 14.71 13.62
CA LEU A 164 7.49 14.98 14.64
C LEU A 164 8.29 13.70 14.91
N GLU A 165 9.58 13.84 15.19
CA GLU A 165 10.47 12.72 15.51
C GLU A 165 11.02 12.87 16.93
N MET A 166 10.79 11.85 17.76
CA MET A 166 11.43 11.68 19.07
C MET A 166 12.54 10.64 18.93
N SER A 167 13.78 11.10 18.83
CA SER A 167 14.96 10.23 18.79
C SER A 167 15.30 9.71 20.18
N LEU A 168 15.61 8.43 20.28
CA LEU A 168 15.96 7.75 21.52
C LEU A 168 17.42 7.29 21.47
N PRO A 169 18.12 7.25 22.62
CA PRO A 169 19.50 6.78 22.65
C PRO A 169 19.55 5.28 22.34
N PRO A 170 20.34 4.84 21.34
CA PRO A 170 20.40 3.43 20.94
C PRO A 170 21.19 2.54 21.90
N GLY A 171 21.84 3.09 22.94
CA GLY A 171 22.71 2.35 23.85
C GLY A 171 22.29 2.46 25.31
N GLY A 172 22.32 1.33 26.01
CA GLY A 172 22.09 1.23 27.45
C GLY A 172 21.35 -0.06 27.83
N GLU A 173 21.75 -0.68 28.94
CA GLU A 173 20.97 -1.80 29.51
C GLU A 173 19.71 -1.30 30.24
N GLY A 174 19.74 -0.07 30.75
CA GLY A 174 18.62 0.57 31.44
C GLY A 174 17.62 1.24 30.50
N TYR A 175 16.49 1.64 31.09
CA TYR A 175 15.44 2.38 30.41
C TYR A 175 15.66 3.89 30.50
N THR A 176 15.77 4.55 29.36
CA THR A 176 15.86 6.02 29.28
C THR A 176 14.50 6.61 28.98
N LYS A 177 14.06 7.59 29.80
CA LYS A 177 12.85 8.37 29.53
C LYS A 177 13.12 9.42 28.46
N SER A 178 12.16 9.61 27.56
CA SER A 178 12.17 10.69 26.57
C SER A 178 10.76 11.23 26.38
N ASP A 179 10.67 12.51 26.06
CA ASP A 179 9.40 13.22 25.94
C ASP A 179 9.41 14.28 24.83
N LEU A 180 8.20 14.64 24.40
CA LEU A 180 7.94 15.55 23.30
C LEU A 180 6.64 16.30 23.56
N HIS A 181 6.70 17.62 23.50
CA HIS A 181 5.53 18.48 23.42
C HIS A 181 5.07 18.59 21.97
N ILE A 182 3.79 18.31 21.75
CA ILE A 182 3.13 18.33 20.45
C ILE A 182 2.22 19.56 20.42
N VAL A 183 2.59 20.52 19.57
CA VAL A 183 1.77 21.70 19.29
C VAL A 183 1.18 21.55 17.90
N PRO A 184 -0.15 21.39 17.81
CA PRO A 184 -0.86 21.47 16.54
C PRO A 184 -0.57 22.82 15.90
N PHE A 185 -0.27 22.83 14.61
CA PHE A 185 0.00 24.09 13.92
C PHE A 185 -1.27 24.61 13.24
N GLY A 186 -1.38 25.93 13.14
CA GLY A 186 -2.50 26.58 12.47
C GLY A 186 -3.77 26.64 13.33
N LYS A 187 -4.90 26.89 12.67
CA LYS A 187 -6.22 27.02 13.31
C LYS A 187 -7.09 25.76 13.18
N ALA A 188 -6.62 24.78 12.40
CA ALA A 188 -7.34 23.53 12.19
C ALA A 188 -7.30 22.66 13.45
N SER A 189 -8.40 21.97 13.75
CA SER A 189 -8.47 21.05 14.89
C SER A 189 -7.72 19.75 14.58
N VAL A 190 -7.23 19.07 15.61
CA VAL A 190 -6.59 17.75 15.46
C VAL A 190 -7.66 16.68 15.34
N THR A 191 -7.57 15.83 14.32
CA THR A 191 -8.53 14.74 14.06
C THR A 191 -7.99 13.38 14.44
N SER A 192 -6.67 13.18 14.37
CA SER A 192 -6.04 11.96 14.87
C SER A 192 -4.55 12.13 15.15
N ILE A 193 -4.03 11.25 16.01
CA ILE A 193 -2.59 11.10 16.26
C ILE A 193 -2.19 9.67 15.96
N THR A 194 -1.12 9.50 15.17
CA THR A 194 -0.47 8.20 14.96
C THR A 194 0.92 8.21 15.57
N ILE A 195 1.18 7.29 16.49
CA ILE A 195 2.52 7.07 17.08
C ILE A 195 3.11 5.82 16.44
N ALA A 196 4.29 5.94 15.86
CA ALA A 196 5.00 4.85 15.20
C ALA A 196 6.35 4.60 15.88
N LEU A 197 6.47 3.49 16.61
CA LEU A 197 7.72 3.05 17.22
C LEU A 197 8.58 2.32 16.20
N THR A 198 9.87 2.62 16.17
CA THR A 198 10.78 2.09 15.16
C THR A 198 12.24 2.04 15.62
N CYS A 199 13.00 1.14 14.98
CA CYS A 199 14.44 1.00 15.12
C CYS A 199 15.08 0.76 13.74
N HIS A 200 14.76 1.66 12.82
CA HIS A 200 15.15 1.56 11.42
C HIS A 200 16.66 1.70 11.24
N GLY A 201 17.25 0.83 10.42
CA GLY A 201 18.71 0.77 10.20
C GLY A 201 19.50 0.09 11.33
N PHE A 202 18.90 -0.18 12.49
CA PHE A 202 19.57 -0.86 13.60
C PHE A 202 19.42 -2.38 13.54
N VAL A 203 20.40 -3.08 14.13
CA VAL A 203 20.36 -4.51 14.43
C VAL A 203 20.54 -4.70 15.93
N GLY A 204 19.65 -5.44 16.58
CA GLY A 204 19.69 -5.69 18.03
C GLY A 204 18.30 -5.90 18.61
N LYS A 205 18.11 -5.64 19.92
CA LYS A 205 16.80 -5.72 20.60
C LYS A 205 16.40 -4.33 21.09
N ALA A 206 15.21 -3.88 20.71
CA ALA A 206 14.62 -2.65 21.21
C ALA A 206 13.43 -2.97 22.12
N LYS A 207 13.31 -2.20 23.19
CA LYS A 207 12.23 -2.27 24.18
C LYS A 207 11.62 -0.89 24.36
N PHE A 208 10.29 -0.82 24.47
CA PHE A 208 9.53 0.41 24.75
C PHE A 208 8.51 0.13 25.86
N THR A 209 8.39 1.04 26.82
CA THR A 209 7.44 0.94 27.94
C THR A 209 7.03 2.33 28.43
N ASP A 210 6.11 2.40 29.37
CA ASP A 210 5.59 3.63 29.98
C ASP A 210 5.17 4.68 28.93
N ILE A 211 4.51 4.23 27.86
CA ILE A 211 4.12 5.10 26.75
C ILE A 211 2.86 5.86 27.14
N GLN A 212 3.00 7.18 27.30
CA GLN A 212 1.92 8.06 27.73
C GLN A 212 1.73 9.20 26.74
N LEU A 213 0.53 9.29 26.15
CA LEU A 213 0.06 10.48 25.44
C LEU A 213 -0.95 11.22 26.33
N LYS A 214 -0.59 12.39 26.85
CA LYS A 214 -1.40 13.19 27.77
C LYS A 214 -1.91 14.46 27.06
N PRO A 215 -3.21 14.81 27.14
CA PRO A 215 -3.72 16.04 26.55
C PRO A 215 -3.30 17.27 27.37
N ILE A 216 -3.07 18.39 26.67
CA ILE A 216 -2.78 19.71 27.26
C ILE A 216 -4.00 20.60 27.05
N LEU A 217 -4.58 21.12 28.13
CA LEU A 217 -5.83 21.89 28.11
C LEU A 217 -5.65 23.32 28.64
N ASN A 218 -6.53 24.21 28.19
CA ASN A 218 -6.66 25.59 28.69
C ASN A 218 -7.47 25.73 30.00
N THR A 219 -7.98 24.63 30.57
CA THR A 219 -8.91 24.65 31.71
C THR A 219 -8.55 23.62 32.76
N GLN A 220 -8.78 23.98 34.03
CA GLN A 220 -8.78 23.06 35.18
C GLN A 220 -10.10 22.28 35.20
N LEU A 221 -10.35 21.46 34.17
CA LEU A 221 -11.42 20.47 34.23
C LEU A 221 -11.00 19.36 35.20
N SER A 222 -11.83 19.12 36.23
CA SER A 222 -11.79 17.95 37.11
C SER A 222 -12.63 16.82 36.51
N ASP A 223 -12.24 15.57 36.72
CA ASP A 223 -12.93 14.35 36.26
C ASP A 223 -12.99 14.19 34.72
N ILE A 224 -11.83 13.96 34.11
CA ILE A 224 -11.73 13.67 32.67
C ILE A 224 -11.37 12.19 32.47
N SER A 225 -11.84 11.60 31.37
CA SER A 225 -11.57 10.23 30.97
C SER A 225 -11.01 10.19 29.53
N PRO A 226 -10.33 9.11 29.12
CA PRO A 226 -9.90 8.97 27.72
C PRO A 226 -11.06 9.07 26.72
N SER A 227 -12.26 8.59 27.09
CA SER A 227 -13.47 8.66 26.27
C SER A 227 -13.97 10.07 25.98
N ASP A 228 -13.53 11.08 26.74
CA ASP A 228 -13.86 12.47 26.47
C ASP A 228 -13.07 13.04 25.28
N PHE A 229 -11.96 12.38 24.91
CA PHE A 229 -11.09 12.79 23.80
C PHE A 229 -11.09 11.81 22.65
N VAL A 230 -11.15 10.51 22.94
CA VAL A 230 -11.06 9.46 21.92
C VAL A 230 -12.46 9.09 21.44
N GLU A 231 -12.63 9.06 20.14
CA GLU A 231 -13.88 8.62 19.54
C GLU A 231 -13.77 7.15 19.11
N SER A 232 -14.70 6.29 19.55
CA SER A 232 -14.65 4.87 19.22
C SER A 232 -14.97 4.58 17.74
N CYS A 233 -15.69 5.48 17.07
CA CYS A 233 -16.03 5.37 15.66
C CYS A 233 -16.24 6.78 15.07
N PRO A 234 -15.16 7.58 14.90
CA PRO A 234 -15.26 8.94 14.40
C PRO A 234 -15.76 9.00 12.97
N THR A 235 -16.53 10.05 12.71
CA THR A 235 -16.71 10.53 11.35
C THR A 235 -15.49 11.36 10.98
N LEU A 236 -14.42 10.69 10.54
CA LEU A 236 -13.30 11.43 9.95
C LEU A 236 -13.79 12.15 8.69
N PRO A 237 -13.32 13.38 8.44
CA PRO A 237 -13.54 14.04 7.16
C PRO A 237 -13.05 13.09 6.07
N SER A 238 -13.94 12.67 5.17
CA SER A 238 -13.56 11.78 4.07
C SER A 238 -12.52 12.50 3.22
N PRO A 239 -11.30 11.96 3.09
CA PRO A 239 -10.29 12.52 2.21
C PRO A 239 -10.54 11.95 0.82
N LEU A 240 -11.74 12.16 0.27
CA LEU A 240 -11.80 12.27 -1.18
C LEU A 240 -11.34 13.71 -1.43
N PRO A 241 -10.02 14.01 -1.64
CA PRO A 241 -9.70 15.21 -2.36
C PRO A 241 -10.56 15.17 -3.61
N ASP A 242 -11.10 16.32 -4.05
CA ASP A 242 -11.85 16.39 -5.30
C ASP A 242 -11.13 15.53 -6.33
N THR A 243 -11.72 14.38 -6.68
CA THR A 243 -11.03 13.36 -7.46
C THR A 243 -10.46 14.08 -8.67
N PRO A 244 -9.11 14.07 -8.87
CA PRO A 244 -8.51 14.97 -9.83
C PRO A 244 -9.20 14.78 -11.17
N LYS A 245 -9.76 15.86 -11.72
CA LYS A 245 -10.53 15.80 -12.95
C LYS A 245 -9.56 15.71 -14.12
N PHE A 246 -9.04 14.51 -14.38
CA PHE A 246 -8.14 14.26 -15.49
C PHE A 246 -8.86 14.45 -16.82
N LYS A 247 -8.16 15.06 -17.78
CA LYS A 247 -8.59 15.05 -19.19
C LYS A 247 -8.42 13.63 -19.73
N MET A 248 -9.47 13.11 -20.36
CA MET A 248 -9.48 11.75 -20.91
C MET A 248 -9.77 11.74 -22.41
N LYS A 249 -9.17 10.79 -23.13
CA LYS A 249 -9.49 10.46 -24.53
C LYS A 249 -9.82 8.98 -24.64
N HIS A 250 -11.00 8.67 -25.14
CA HIS A 250 -11.45 7.30 -25.36
C HIS A 250 -11.24 6.90 -26.83
N VAL A 251 -10.69 5.72 -27.06
CA VAL A 251 -10.54 5.11 -28.39
C VAL A 251 -11.02 3.67 -28.29
N VAL A 252 -11.97 3.28 -29.15
CA VAL A 252 -12.45 1.89 -29.22
C VAL A 252 -11.95 1.26 -30.51
N ILE A 253 -11.29 0.12 -30.38
CA ILE A 253 -10.86 -0.71 -31.51
C ILE A 253 -11.76 -1.93 -31.54
N SER A 254 -12.43 -2.15 -32.68
CA SER A 254 -13.18 -3.39 -32.93
C SER A 254 -12.76 -3.98 -34.27
N LYS A 255 -12.17 -5.17 -34.24
CA LYS A 255 -11.77 -5.92 -35.45
C LYS A 255 -12.96 -6.79 -35.90
N GLY A 256 -13.62 -6.37 -36.96
CA GLY A 256 -14.80 -7.05 -37.51
C GLY A 256 -16.09 -6.86 -36.68
N LYS A 257 -17.16 -7.59 -37.04
CA LYS A 257 -18.39 -7.68 -36.24
C LYS A 257 -18.11 -8.55 -35.02
N PHE A 258 -17.81 -7.92 -33.89
CA PHE A 258 -17.52 -8.60 -32.63
C PHE A 258 -18.50 -8.15 -31.55
N ASP A 259 -19.24 -9.09 -31.00
CA ASP A 259 -20.15 -8.85 -29.89
C ASP A 259 -19.42 -9.06 -28.56
N VAL A 260 -19.24 -7.96 -27.83
CA VAL A 260 -18.54 -7.93 -26.54
C VAL A 260 -19.36 -8.62 -25.46
N GLU A 261 -20.70 -8.54 -25.52
CA GLU A 261 -21.58 -9.06 -24.46
C GLU A 261 -21.57 -10.58 -24.40
N ASN A 262 -21.27 -11.24 -25.52
CA ASN A 262 -21.08 -12.68 -25.61
C ASN A 262 -19.72 -13.16 -25.06
N SER A 263 -18.81 -12.26 -24.66
CA SER A 263 -17.56 -12.63 -24.01
C SER A 263 -17.73 -12.69 -22.49
N MET A 264 -17.22 -13.75 -21.87
CA MET A 264 -17.32 -13.91 -20.42
C MET A 264 -16.42 -12.92 -19.66
N LEU A 265 -15.23 -12.60 -20.20
CA LEU A 265 -14.15 -11.96 -19.47
C LEU A 265 -13.51 -10.78 -20.22
N THR A 266 -13.29 -9.67 -19.53
CA THR A 266 -12.47 -8.54 -20.02
C THR A 266 -11.18 -8.45 -19.21
N LEU A 267 -10.03 -8.40 -19.88
CA LEU A 267 -8.76 -8.01 -19.25
C LEU A 267 -8.74 -6.51 -19.00
N ILE A 268 -8.68 -6.08 -17.74
CA ILE A 268 -8.39 -4.70 -17.37
C ILE A 268 -6.91 -4.59 -17.06
N THR A 269 -6.20 -3.70 -17.75
CA THR A 269 -4.84 -3.33 -17.38
C THR A 269 -4.60 -1.83 -17.51
N GLN A 270 -3.66 -1.34 -16.73
CA GLN A 270 -3.31 0.07 -16.66
C GLN A 270 -1.80 0.22 -16.63
N LEU A 271 -1.29 1.27 -17.28
CA LEU A 271 0.15 1.46 -17.46
C LEU A 271 0.52 2.92 -17.71
N SER A 272 1.80 3.25 -17.49
CA SER A 272 2.43 4.44 -18.06
C SER A 272 3.17 4.08 -19.35
N LEU A 273 3.62 5.10 -20.08
CA LEU A 273 4.39 4.91 -21.33
C LEU A 273 5.71 4.15 -21.13
N ALA A 274 6.27 4.14 -19.91
CA ALA A 274 7.47 3.38 -19.57
C ALA A 274 7.25 1.86 -19.56
N ARG A 275 5.99 1.39 -19.63
CA ARG A 275 5.61 -0.01 -19.48
C ARG A 275 5.06 -0.64 -20.77
N LEU A 276 5.27 0.01 -21.92
CA LEU A 276 4.75 -0.48 -23.20
C LEU A 276 5.32 -1.85 -23.59
N ASP A 277 6.57 -2.15 -23.25
CA ASP A 277 7.17 -3.46 -23.51
C ASP A 277 6.52 -4.56 -22.64
N ALA A 278 6.08 -4.20 -21.43
CA ALA A 278 5.32 -5.10 -20.56
C ALA A 278 3.94 -5.38 -21.15
N LEU A 279 3.27 -4.35 -21.67
CA LEU A 279 2.01 -4.50 -22.39
C LEU A 279 2.17 -5.45 -23.58
N GLU A 280 3.22 -5.29 -24.40
CA GLU A 280 3.43 -6.16 -25.55
C GLU A 280 3.49 -7.64 -25.16
N ARG A 281 4.14 -7.97 -24.04
CA ARG A 281 4.18 -9.34 -23.50
C ARG A 281 2.80 -9.86 -23.12
N VAL A 282 2.02 -9.05 -22.41
CA VAL A 282 0.66 -9.43 -21.99
C VAL A 282 -0.22 -9.67 -23.21
N ILE A 283 -0.20 -8.76 -24.18
CA ILE A 283 -1.07 -8.78 -25.37
C ILE A 283 -0.75 -9.94 -26.32
N LYS A 284 0.50 -10.40 -26.38
CA LYS A 284 0.89 -11.60 -27.15
C LYS A 284 0.34 -12.90 -26.56
N ILE A 285 0.20 -12.97 -25.24
CA ILE A 285 -0.15 -14.21 -24.51
C ILE A 285 -1.64 -14.29 -24.19
N TRP A 286 -2.27 -13.16 -23.87
CA TRP A 286 -3.70 -13.09 -23.57
C TRP A 286 -4.53 -13.70 -24.71
N ASP A 287 -5.31 -14.72 -24.37
CA ASP A 287 -6.16 -15.47 -25.29
C ASP A 287 -7.58 -14.88 -25.42
N GLY A 288 -7.95 -13.96 -24.53
CA GLY A 288 -9.25 -13.34 -24.52
C GLY A 288 -9.45 -12.25 -25.58
N PRO A 289 -10.67 -12.10 -26.12
CA PRO A 289 -10.92 -11.18 -27.23
C PRO A 289 -11.16 -9.73 -26.79
N VAL A 290 -11.42 -9.48 -25.49
CA VAL A 290 -11.79 -8.16 -24.94
C VAL A 290 -10.76 -7.65 -23.94
N ALA A 291 -10.37 -6.39 -24.08
CA ALA A 291 -9.50 -5.71 -23.12
C ALA A 291 -9.94 -4.24 -22.87
N ALA A 292 -9.72 -3.75 -21.66
CA ALA A 292 -9.79 -2.35 -21.28
C ALA A 292 -8.38 -1.89 -20.89
N LEU A 293 -7.82 -0.96 -21.67
CA LEU A 293 -6.44 -0.47 -21.54
C LEU A 293 -6.45 0.99 -21.10
N VAL A 294 -6.01 1.26 -19.87
CA VAL A 294 -5.96 2.62 -19.32
C VAL A 294 -4.51 3.12 -19.30
N VAL A 295 -4.21 4.11 -20.13
CA VAL A 295 -2.85 4.62 -20.35
C VAL A 295 -2.71 5.99 -19.71
N TYR A 296 -1.84 6.09 -18.72
CA TYR A 296 -1.47 7.37 -18.13
C TYR A 296 -0.34 8.02 -18.92
N VAL A 297 -0.55 9.29 -19.28
CA VAL A 297 0.42 10.14 -19.96
C VAL A 297 0.71 11.32 -19.03
N PRO A 298 1.85 11.32 -18.33
CA PRO A 298 2.19 12.38 -17.39
C PRO A 298 2.45 13.69 -18.13
N LEU A 299 2.16 14.80 -17.46
CA LEU A 299 2.62 16.11 -17.90
C LEU A 299 4.11 16.26 -17.54
N VAL A 300 4.92 16.72 -18.48
CA VAL A 300 6.36 16.93 -18.26
C VAL A 300 6.60 18.43 -18.03
N GLU A 301 7.43 18.75 -17.03
CA GLU A 301 7.78 20.14 -16.73
C GLU A 301 8.53 20.77 -17.92
N GLY A 302 8.06 21.94 -18.37
CA GLY A 302 8.64 22.68 -19.48
C GLY A 302 8.10 22.32 -20.86
N ASP A 303 7.29 21.26 -21.00
CA ASP A 303 6.65 20.92 -22.28
C ASP A 303 5.55 21.94 -22.63
N ASP A 304 5.66 22.55 -23.81
CA ASP A 304 4.59 23.37 -24.37
C ASP A 304 3.42 22.52 -24.92
N ILE A 305 2.38 23.19 -25.43
CA ILE A 305 1.18 22.50 -25.96
C ILE A 305 1.53 21.60 -27.16
N GLU A 306 2.50 22.00 -27.98
CA GLU A 306 2.90 21.25 -29.17
C GLU A 306 3.65 19.97 -28.78
N ASP A 307 4.57 20.07 -27.83
CA ASP A 307 5.33 18.94 -27.30
C ASP A 307 4.43 17.93 -26.59
N GLN A 308 3.45 18.41 -25.82
CA GLN A 308 2.42 17.56 -25.23
C GLN A 308 1.64 16.79 -26.30
N GLU A 309 1.22 17.46 -27.38
CA GLU A 309 0.45 16.78 -28.43
C GLU A 309 1.31 15.76 -29.21
N LYS A 310 2.59 16.07 -29.46
CA LYS A 310 3.56 15.11 -30.02
C LYS A 310 3.70 13.88 -29.11
N GLN A 311 3.80 14.07 -27.79
CA GLN A 311 3.89 12.97 -26.84
C GLN A 311 2.64 12.09 -26.85
N ARG A 312 1.44 12.70 -26.90
CA ARG A 312 0.16 11.99 -27.01
C ARG A 312 0.05 11.19 -28.30
N GLN A 313 0.47 11.77 -29.43
CA GLN A 313 0.46 11.10 -30.73
C GLN A 313 1.47 9.94 -30.78
N LEU A 314 2.65 10.12 -30.21
CA LEU A 314 3.65 9.07 -30.07
C LEU A 314 3.15 7.93 -29.19
N ALA A 315 2.55 8.24 -28.04
CA ALA A 315 1.92 7.25 -27.16
C ALA A 315 0.88 6.43 -27.91
N HIS A 316 -0.02 7.11 -28.62
CA HIS A 316 -1.06 6.48 -29.43
C HIS A 316 -0.47 5.52 -30.48
N THR A 317 0.51 6.01 -31.24
CA THR A 317 1.14 5.22 -32.32
C THR A 317 1.81 3.96 -31.78
N ARG A 318 2.51 4.04 -30.64
CA ARG A 318 3.16 2.89 -30.00
C ARG A 318 2.15 1.87 -29.48
N ILE A 319 1.06 2.32 -28.87
CA ILE A 319 -0.01 1.43 -28.38
C ILE A 319 -0.69 0.71 -29.53
N MET A 320 -1.01 1.42 -30.62
CA MET A 320 -1.62 0.82 -31.80
C MET A 320 -0.72 -0.26 -32.42
N LYS A 321 0.60 -0.01 -32.49
CA LYS A 321 1.57 -1.01 -32.94
C LYS A 321 1.52 -2.29 -32.08
N VAL A 322 1.47 -2.14 -30.75
CA VAL A 322 1.37 -3.28 -29.82
C VAL A 322 0.05 -4.03 -29.96
N LEU A 323 -1.08 -3.33 -30.09
CA LEU A 323 -2.40 -3.98 -30.22
C LEU A 323 -2.61 -4.70 -31.57
N ASN A 324 -1.89 -4.26 -32.61
CA ASN A 324 -1.91 -4.90 -33.92
C ASN A 324 -1.14 -6.23 -33.95
N SER A 325 -0.18 -6.46 -33.04
CA SER A 325 0.52 -7.74 -32.94
C SER A 325 -0.20 -8.79 -32.08
N GLY A 326 -1.25 -8.39 -31.36
CA GLY A 326 -2.02 -9.24 -30.44
C GLY A 326 -3.28 -9.87 -31.03
N ARG A 327 -3.90 -10.74 -30.21
CA ARG A 327 -5.15 -11.46 -30.51
C ARG A 327 -6.43 -10.71 -30.12
N ILE A 328 -6.30 -9.54 -29.51
CA ILE A 328 -7.45 -8.75 -29.07
C ILE A 328 -8.30 -8.33 -30.27
N ARG A 329 -9.60 -8.60 -30.19
CA ARG A 329 -10.61 -8.25 -31.18
C ARG A 329 -11.37 -6.98 -30.81
N ASN A 330 -11.59 -6.74 -29.51
CA ASN A 330 -12.19 -5.51 -29.02
C ASN A 330 -11.34 -4.91 -27.88
N CYS A 331 -10.88 -3.67 -28.04
CA CYS A 331 -10.08 -2.98 -27.04
C CYS A 331 -10.65 -1.59 -26.80
N HIS A 332 -11.00 -1.27 -25.55
CA HIS A 332 -11.29 0.10 -25.14
C HIS A 332 -10.04 0.71 -24.53
N ILE A 333 -9.42 1.64 -25.26
CA ILE A 333 -8.26 2.40 -24.79
C ILE A 333 -8.73 3.72 -24.19
N ILE A 334 -8.25 4.04 -23.00
CA ILE A 334 -8.53 5.30 -22.31
C ILE A 334 -7.18 5.96 -21.99
N TYR A 335 -6.90 7.08 -22.64
CA TYR A 335 -5.76 7.92 -22.30
C TYR A 335 -6.18 8.88 -21.19
N VAL A 336 -5.39 8.92 -20.12
CA VAL A 336 -5.58 9.79 -18.96
C VAL A 336 -4.37 10.72 -18.89
N TYR A 337 -4.59 12.02 -19.06
CA TYR A 337 -3.53 13.01 -19.12
C TYR A 337 -3.33 13.63 -17.74
N GLY A 338 -2.09 13.64 -17.25
CA GLY A 338 -1.73 14.27 -15.96
C GLY A 338 -2.03 15.77 -15.96
N ASN A 339 -2.35 16.31 -14.79
CA ASN A 339 -2.78 17.71 -14.62
C ASN A 339 -1.61 18.65 -14.29
N GLN A 340 -0.54 18.12 -13.71
CA GLN A 340 0.63 18.87 -13.28
C GLN A 340 1.89 18.01 -13.43
N PRO A 341 3.08 18.64 -13.56
CA PRO A 341 4.34 17.92 -13.48
C PRO A 341 4.49 17.24 -12.12
N ASP A 342 5.25 16.15 -12.09
CA ASP A 342 5.52 15.34 -10.88
C ASP A 342 4.27 14.78 -10.16
N GLU A 343 3.11 14.77 -10.83
CA GLU A 343 1.90 14.14 -10.30
C GLU A 343 2.13 12.63 -10.10
N GLU A 344 1.87 12.17 -8.86
CA GLU A 344 2.01 10.76 -8.51
C GLU A 344 1.13 9.88 -9.41
N TYR A 345 1.63 8.70 -9.76
CA TYR A 345 0.91 7.78 -10.62
C TYR A 345 -0.46 7.38 -10.01
N PRO A 346 -1.61 7.74 -10.62
CA PRO A 346 -2.92 7.62 -9.98
C PRO A 346 -3.53 6.22 -10.14
N VAL A 347 -2.78 5.18 -9.75
CA VAL A 347 -3.05 3.76 -10.05
C VAL A 347 -4.49 3.32 -9.77
N ASN A 348 -5.07 3.70 -8.63
CA ASN A 348 -6.42 3.28 -8.25
C ASN A 348 -7.50 3.99 -9.07
N HIS A 349 -7.29 5.27 -9.40
CA HIS A 349 -8.15 6.00 -10.33
C HIS A 349 -8.15 5.35 -11.71
N LEU A 350 -6.98 4.94 -12.22
CA LEU A 350 -6.85 4.26 -13.51
C LEU A 350 -7.55 2.89 -13.51
N ARG A 351 -7.42 2.12 -12.41
CA ARG A 351 -8.17 0.86 -12.23
C ARG A 351 -9.68 1.08 -12.25
N ASN A 352 -10.18 2.11 -11.56
CA ASN A 352 -11.59 2.45 -11.53
C ASN A 352 -12.13 2.88 -12.90
N ILE A 353 -11.35 3.65 -13.69
CA ILE A 353 -11.70 3.94 -15.08
C ILE A 353 -11.87 2.64 -15.87
N GLY A 354 -10.94 1.71 -15.75
CA GLY A 354 -11.00 0.42 -16.43
C GLY A 354 -12.22 -0.41 -16.02
N ILE A 355 -12.57 -0.44 -14.73
CA ILE A 355 -13.77 -1.14 -14.23
C ILE A 355 -15.04 -0.56 -14.86
N ARG A 356 -15.16 0.77 -14.94
CA ARG A 356 -16.35 1.45 -15.47
C ARG A 356 -16.59 1.16 -16.97
N THR A 357 -15.56 0.79 -17.73
CA THR A 357 -15.69 0.52 -19.17
C THR A 357 -15.98 -0.93 -19.52
N VAL A 358 -15.85 -1.87 -18.58
CA VAL A 358 -16.14 -3.29 -18.83
C VAL A 358 -17.59 -3.50 -19.21
N LYS A 359 -17.84 -4.33 -20.23
CA LYS A 359 -19.20 -4.76 -20.64
C LYS A 359 -19.45 -6.26 -20.46
N THR A 360 -18.39 -7.05 -20.27
CA THR A 360 -18.50 -8.50 -20.02
C THR A 360 -18.99 -8.79 -18.60
N GLU A 361 -19.46 -10.02 -18.35
CA GLU A 361 -19.95 -10.40 -17.03
C GLU A 361 -18.85 -10.42 -15.97
N TYR A 362 -17.63 -10.83 -16.34
CA TYR A 362 -16.47 -10.86 -15.45
C TYR A 362 -15.37 -9.92 -15.94
N MET A 363 -14.59 -9.42 -15.00
CA MET A 363 -13.41 -8.61 -15.26
C MET A 363 -12.19 -9.17 -14.55
N PHE A 364 -11.08 -9.27 -15.28
CA PHE A 364 -9.79 -9.68 -14.74
C PHE A 364 -8.91 -8.45 -14.58
N ILE A 365 -8.64 -8.06 -13.33
CA ILE A 365 -7.86 -6.87 -13.01
C ILE A 365 -6.40 -7.27 -12.86
N LEU A 366 -5.57 -6.90 -13.83
CA LEU A 366 -4.17 -7.32 -13.94
C LEU A 366 -3.22 -6.13 -14.10
N ASP A 367 -2.19 -6.08 -13.26
CA ASP A 367 -1.09 -5.13 -13.44
C ASP A 367 -0.29 -5.50 -14.70
N VAL A 368 0.09 -4.51 -15.51
CA VAL A 368 0.76 -4.73 -16.81
C VAL A 368 2.08 -5.51 -16.73
N ASP A 369 2.70 -5.55 -15.56
CA ASP A 369 3.96 -6.26 -15.30
C ASP A 369 3.77 -7.78 -15.06
N PHE A 370 2.54 -8.27 -15.12
CA PHE A 370 2.18 -9.67 -14.96
C PHE A 370 1.66 -10.27 -16.26
N ILE A 371 2.15 -11.46 -16.57
CA ILE A 371 1.72 -12.26 -17.71
C ILE A 371 0.77 -13.35 -17.22
N PRO A 372 -0.47 -13.45 -17.75
CA PRO A 372 -1.35 -14.56 -17.43
C PRO A 372 -0.84 -15.87 -18.02
N SER A 373 -1.21 -17.00 -17.42
CA SER A 373 -0.99 -18.33 -18.00
C SER A 373 -1.55 -18.39 -19.42
N SER A 374 -0.98 -19.26 -20.27
CA SER A 374 -1.59 -19.50 -21.58
C SER A 374 -2.99 -20.09 -21.39
N ASP A 375 -3.89 -19.78 -22.34
CA ASP A 375 -5.29 -20.21 -22.32
C ASP A 375 -6.04 -19.81 -21.03
N PHE A 376 -5.70 -18.65 -20.45
CA PHE A 376 -6.27 -18.16 -19.19
C PHE A 376 -7.79 -18.06 -19.25
N GLN A 377 -8.34 -17.39 -20.26
CA GLN A 377 -9.79 -17.22 -20.37
C GLN A 377 -10.47 -18.58 -20.54
N LYS A 378 -9.93 -19.43 -21.41
CA LYS A 378 -10.45 -20.79 -21.60
C LYS A 378 -10.44 -21.59 -20.29
N SER A 379 -9.35 -21.54 -19.55
CA SER A 379 -9.20 -22.26 -18.27
C SER A 379 -10.18 -21.75 -17.22
N PHE A 380 -10.42 -20.44 -17.17
CA PHE A 380 -11.44 -19.83 -16.32
C PHE A 380 -12.84 -20.31 -16.68
N GLU A 381 -13.21 -20.30 -17.97
CA GLU A 381 -14.51 -20.78 -18.45
C GLU A 381 -14.73 -22.27 -18.13
N LEU A 382 -13.70 -23.11 -18.28
CA LEU A 382 -13.75 -24.54 -17.94
C LEU A 382 -13.92 -24.75 -16.44
N ALA A 383 -13.15 -24.05 -15.61
CA ALA A 383 -13.27 -24.16 -14.16
C ALA A 383 -14.67 -23.73 -13.71
N PHE A 384 -15.18 -22.63 -14.25
CA PHE A 384 -16.51 -22.12 -13.92
C PHE A 384 -17.63 -23.12 -14.29
N LYS A 385 -17.57 -23.70 -15.51
CA LYS A 385 -18.52 -24.74 -15.95
C LYS A 385 -18.47 -26.03 -15.14
N ARG A 386 -17.30 -26.39 -14.59
CA ARG A 386 -17.15 -27.56 -13.71
C ARG A 386 -17.74 -27.32 -12.33
N GLN A 387 -17.62 -26.10 -11.81
CA GLN A 387 -18.03 -25.76 -10.45
C GLN A 387 -19.53 -25.47 -10.36
N TYR A 388 -20.08 -24.72 -11.31
CA TYR A 388 -21.46 -24.25 -11.27
C TYR A 388 -22.30 -24.95 -12.33
N GLN A 389 -23.37 -25.61 -11.91
CA GLN A 389 -24.26 -26.35 -12.83
C GLN A 389 -25.15 -25.39 -13.64
N THR A 390 -25.48 -24.23 -13.06
CA THR A 390 -26.21 -23.15 -13.73
C THR A 390 -25.54 -21.80 -13.48
N ALA A 391 -25.66 -20.87 -14.44
CA ALA A 391 -25.16 -19.50 -14.27
C ALA A 391 -25.87 -18.74 -13.12
N SER A 392 -27.09 -19.16 -12.76
CA SER A 392 -27.83 -18.57 -11.64
C SER A 392 -27.21 -18.90 -10.29
N GLU A 393 -26.61 -20.08 -10.11
CA GLU A 393 -25.98 -20.49 -8.86
C GLU A 393 -24.77 -19.60 -8.52
N ALA A 394 -23.96 -19.27 -9.51
CA ALA A 394 -22.82 -18.37 -9.36
C ALA A 394 -23.23 -16.91 -9.18
N ARG A 395 -24.35 -16.49 -9.79
CA ARG A 395 -24.78 -15.08 -9.85
C ARG A 395 -25.08 -14.46 -8.49
N PHE A 396 -25.47 -15.26 -7.51
CA PHE A 396 -25.83 -14.77 -6.16
C PHE A 396 -24.69 -14.87 -5.15
N LYS A 397 -23.55 -15.49 -5.51
CA LYS A 397 -22.42 -15.61 -4.60
C LYS A 397 -21.55 -14.37 -4.65
N LYS A 398 -21.17 -13.85 -3.48
CA LYS A 398 -20.13 -12.82 -3.35
C LYS A 398 -18.77 -13.50 -3.39
N GLU A 399 -18.34 -13.91 -4.58
CA GLU A 399 -17.06 -14.58 -4.79
C GLU A 399 -16.12 -13.71 -5.62
N VAL A 400 -14.85 -13.70 -5.25
CA VAL A 400 -13.76 -13.22 -6.08
C VAL A 400 -12.84 -14.38 -6.41
N TYR A 401 -12.53 -14.55 -7.69
CA TYR A 401 -11.72 -15.67 -8.15
C TYR A 401 -10.26 -15.25 -8.17
N VAL A 402 -9.44 -15.92 -7.37
CA VAL A 402 -8.02 -15.64 -7.22
C VAL A 402 -7.22 -16.40 -8.27
N SER A 403 -6.36 -15.67 -8.97
CA SER A 403 -5.26 -16.21 -9.77
C SER A 403 -3.96 -16.19 -8.95
N PRO A 404 -3.35 -17.34 -8.64
CA PRO A 404 -2.09 -17.40 -7.93
C PRO A 404 -0.96 -16.68 -8.67
N ALA A 405 -0.05 -16.09 -7.91
CA ALA A 405 0.99 -15.21 -8.43
C ALA A 405 2.38 -15.81 -8.26
N PHE A 406 3.10 -15.87 -9.38
CA PHE A 406 4.47 -16.32 -9.46
C PHE A 406 5.39 -15.20 -9.94
N GLU A 407 6.69 -15.38 -9.80
CA GLU A 407 7.69 -14.43 -10.26
C GLU A 407 8.89 -15.15 -10.82
N CYS A 408 9.43 -14.56 -11.87
CA CYS A 408 10.70 -14.99 -12.43
C CYS A 408 11.86 -14.58 -11.53
N VAL A 409 12.70 -15.53 -11.14
CA VAL A 409 13.86 -15.31 -10.25
C VAL A 409 14.98 -14.56 -10.96
N GLN A 410 15.14 -14.81 -12.26
CA GLN A 410 15.99 -14.07 -13.19
C GLN A 410 15.15 -13.64 -14.40
N ALA A 411 15.68 -12.82 -15.31
CA ALA A 411 14.94 -12.39 -16.49
C ALA A 411 14.52 -13.60 -17.36
N CYS A 412 13.28 -14.04 -17.21
CA CYS A 412 12.68 -15.03 -18.11
C CYS A 412 12.40 -14.35 -19.45
N GLY A 413 13.02 -14.83 -20.53
CA GLY A 413 12.58 -14.45 -21.88
C GLY A 413 11.16 -14.97 -22.15
N GLU A 414 10.39 -14.28 -23.01
CA GLU A 414 8.99 -14.62 -23.35
C GLU A 414 8.77 -16.11 -23.70
N GLY A 415 9.77 -16.78 -24.28
CA GLY A 415 9.71 -18.20 -24.66
C GLY A 415 9.93 -19.22 -23.54
N HIS A 416 10.24 -18.78 -22.31
CA HIS A 416 10.61 -19.67 -21.19
C HIS A 416 9.55 -19.74 -20.08
N LEU A 417 8.43 -19.04 -20.22
CA LEU A 417 7.36 -19.12 -19.23
C LEU A 417 6.60 -20.44 -19.37
N PRO A 418 6.37 -21.16 -18.25
CA PRO A 418 5.53 -22.35 -18.25
C PRO A 418 4.16 -22.06 -18.84
N ARG A 419 3.71 -22.93 -19.75
CA ARG A 419 2.40 -22.83 -20.40
C ARG A 419 1.33 -23.67 -19.72
N GLN A 420 1.74 -24.78 -19.12
CA GLN A 420 0.85 -25.65 -18.36
C GLN A 420 1.22 -25.66 -16.89
N LYS A 421 0.22 -25.89 -16.03
CA LYS A 421 0.40 -25.97 -14.58
C LYS A 421 1.46 -27.00 -14.18
N ARG A 422 1.49 -28.15 -14.86
CA ARG A 422 2.51 -29.18 -14.67
C ARG A 422 3.92 -28.61 -14.85
N ASP A 423 4.18 -27.95 -15.98
CA ASP A 423 5.50 -27.38 -16.29
C ASP A 423 5.90 -26.30 -15.27
N LEU A 424 4.93 -25.56 -14.75
CA LEU A 424 5.15 -24.57 -13.70
C LEU A 424 5.57 -25.24 -12.39
N ILE A 425 4.87 -26.30 -11.98
CA ILE A 425 5.20 -27.08 -10.77
C ILE A 425 6.59 -27.68 -10.90
N ASP A 426 6.90 -28.27 -12.05
CA ASP A 426 8.23 -28.83 -12.34
C ASP A 426 9.32 -27.75 -12.21
N THR A 427 9.05 -26.53 -12.68
CA THR A 427 9.97 -25.39 -12.58
C THR A 427 10.17 -24.90 -11.15
N VAL A 428 9.08 -24.78 -10.38
CA VAL A 428 9.11 -24.33 -8.97
C VAL A 428 9.81 -25.35 -8.07
N SER A 429 9.69 -26.65 -8.40
CA SER A 429 10.25 -27.75 -7.60
C SER A 429 11.76 -27.94 -7.77
N LYS A 430 12.39 -27.29 -8.76
CA LYS A 430 13.84 -27.35 -8.95
C LYS A 430 14.58 -26.78 -7.74
N LYS A 431 15.74 -27.36 -7.41
CA LYS A 431 16.66 -26.83 -6.36
C LYS A 431 17.05 -25.36 -6.60
N LYS A 432 17.14 -24.95 -7.87
CA LYS A 432 17.31 -23.56 -8.31
C LYS A 432 16.15 -23.25 -9.26
N PRO A 433 15.02 -22.73 -8.76
CA PRO A 433 13.86 -22.51 -9.59
C PRO A 433 14.01 -21.25 -10.44
N ASP A 434 13.57 -21.33 -11.69
CA ASP A 434 13.50 -20.18 -12.61
C ASP A 434 12.29 -19.29 -12.28
N VAL A 435 11.26 -19.89 -11.69
CA VAL A 435 10.01 -19.25 -11.25
C VAL A 435 9.72 -19.65 -9.81
N GLN A 436 9.32 -18.70 -8.96
CA GLN A 436 8.92 -18.95 -7.57
C GLN A 436 7.63 -18.23 -7.22
N ILE A 437 7.07 -18.48 -6.03
CA ILE A 437 5.90 -17.72 -5.54
C ILE A 437 6.25 -16.22 -5.49
N PHE A 438 5.39 -15.37 -6.07
CA PHE A 438 5.64 -13.93 -6.15
C PHE A 438 5.83 -13.34 -4.76
N ARG A 439 6.99 -12.71 -4.55
CA ARG A 439 7.45 -12.16 -3.28
C ARG A 439 7.42 -13.11 -2.09
N GLY A 440 7.34 -14.43 -2.29
CA GLY A 440 7.18 -15.42 -1.21
C GLY A 440 8.26 -15.34 -0.13
N ARG A 441 9.48 -14.90 -0.49
CA ARG A 441 10.60 -14.72 0.45
C ARG A 441 10.58 -13.39 1.21
N VAL A 442 10.05 -12.33 0.61
CA VAL A 442 10.16 -10.95 1.13
C VAL A 442 8.87 -10.49 1.81
N ALA A 443 7.73 -10.94 1.29
CA ALA A 443 6.39 -10.62 1.77
C ALA A 443 5.50 -11.89 1.69
N PRO A 444 5.81 -12.95 2.45
CA PRO A 444 5.03 -14.20 2.42
C PRO A 444 3.54 -13.97 2.66
N ASP A 445 3.21 -13.04 3.56
CA ASP A 445 1.83 -12.71 3.92
C ASP A 445 1.03 -12.00 2.79
N ALA A 446 1.69 -11.57 1.71
CA ALA A 446 1.01 -10.90 0.61
C ALA A 446 0.26 -11.89 -0.30
N HIS A 447 0.71 -13.13 -0.37
CA HIS A 447 0.10 -14.19 -1.18
C HIS A 447 -0.13 -15.48 -0.40
N GLY A 448 0.20 -15.53 0.89
CA GLY A 448 0.11 -16.73 1.73
C GLY A 448 -1.30 -17.30 1.84
N SER A 449 -2.34 -16.45 1.84
CA SER A 449 -3.74 -16.90 1.89
C SER A 449 -4.18 -17.72 0.68
N THR A 450 -3.41 -17.74 -0.41
CA THR A 450 -3.69 -18.57 -1.58
C THR A 450 -3.53 -20.06 -1.30
N ASP A 451 -2.78 -20.48 -0.28
CA ASP A 451 -2.44 -21.90 -0.03
C ASP A 451 -1.84 -22.61 -1.26
N TYR A 452 -0.61 -22.24 -1.60
CA TYR A 452 0.10 -22.83 -2.74
C TYR A 452 0.29 -24.35 -2.61
N ALA A 453 0.37 -24.89 -1.39
CA ALA A 453 0.52 -26.32 -1.19
C ALA A 453 -0.72 -27.07 -1.70
N GLN A 454 -1.93 -26.59 -1.36
CA GLN A 454 -3.17 -27.09 -1.94
C GLN A 454 -3.24 -26.80 -3.45
N TRP A 455 -2.82 -25.61 -3.89
CA TRP A 455 -2.87 -25.24 -5.30
C TRP A 455 -2.10 -26.20 -6.19
N TYR A 456 -0.90 -26.65 -5.79
CA TYR A 456 -0.07 -27.52 -6.63
C TYR A 456 -0.72 -28.88 -6.92
N THR A 457 -1.64 -29.36 -6.08
CA THR A 457 -2.20 -30.71 -6.20
C THR A 457 -3.66 -30.74 -6.66
N THR A 458 -4.40 -29.64 -6.53
CA THR A 458 -5.84 -29.59 -6.85
C THR A 458 -6.12 -29.26 -8.32
N ASP A 459 -7.19 -29.83 -8.87
CA ASP A 459 -7.82 -29.49 -10.15
C ASP A 459 -9.19 -28.78 -9.97
N LYS A 460 -9.58 -28.53 -8.72
CA LYS A 460 -10.83 -27.87 -8.32
C LYS A 460 -10.57 -26.51 -7.69
N MET A 461 -11.56 -25.63 -7.84
CA MET A 461 -11.61 -24.38 -7.09
C MET A 461 -11.71 -24.65 -5.59
N TYR A 462 -11.16 -23.76 -4.77
CA TYR A 462 -11.26 -23.84 -3.32
C TYR A 462 -11.25 -22.45 -2.68
N SER A 463 -11.99 -22.29 -1.59
CA SER A 463 -12.00 -21.03 -0.84
C SER A 463 -10.76 -20.90 0.03
N THR A 464 -10.23 -19.69 0.15
CA THR A 464 -9.16 -19.40 1.11
C THR A 464 -9.71 -19.49 2.54
N THR A 465 -9.00 -20.21 3.41
CA THR A 465 -9.44 -20.43 4.80
C THR A 465 -8.83 -19.42 5.77
N ASN A 466 -7.65 -18.89 5.44
CA ASN A 466 -6.86 -17.99 6.30
C ASN A 466 -6.58 -16.67 5.59
N TYR A 467 -7.59 -15.79 5.50
CA TYR A 467 -7.41 -14.43 4.98
C TYR A 467 -6.40 -13.64 5.83
N GLN A 468 -5.54 -12.87 5.17
CA GLN A 468 -4.58 -11.97 5.82
C GLN A 468 -4.81 -10.55 5.34
N ASN A 469 -4.66 -9.57 6.23
CA ASN A 469 -4.81 -8.13 5.93
C ASN A 469 -3.71 -7.55 5.03
N SER A 470 -2.76 -8.36 4.58
CA SER A 470 -1.82 -8.00 3.52
C SER A 470 -2.09 -8.73 2.22
N TYR A 471 -3.11 -9.57 2.17
CA TYR A 471 -3.40 -10.41 1.01
C TYR A 471 -3.68 -9.53 -0.21
N GLU A 472 -2.87 -9.74 -1.25
CA GLU A 472 -2.79 -8.89 -2.42
C GLU A 472 -2.86 -9.71 -3.74
N PRO A 473 -3.84 -10.62 -3.91
CA PRO A 473 -3.94 -11.49 -5.08
C PRO A 473 -4.26 -10.73 -6.37
N TYR A 474 -4.16 -11.43 -7.50
CA TYR A 474 -4.75 -11.00 -8.76
C TYR A 474 -6.11 -11.68 -8.90
N ILE A 475 -7.15 -10.91 -9.25
CA ILE A 475 -8.53 -11.41 -9.14
C ILE A 475 -9.33 -11.23 -10.42
N ILE A 476 -10.22 -12.18 -10.65
CA ILE A 476 -11.38 -12.05 -11.51
C ILE A 476 -12.59 -11.80 -10.61
N ILE A 477 -13.42 -10.83 -10.97
CA ILE A 477 -14.62 -10.50 -10.21
C ILE A 477 -15.78 -10.22 -11.16
N ARG A 478 -17.00 -10.57 -10.72
CA ARG A 478 -18.22 -10.34 -11.47
C ARG A 478 -18.59 -8.85 -11.48
N LYS A 479 -18.93 -8.31 -12.63
CA LYS A 479 -19.45 -6.94 -12.73
C LYS A 479 -20.88 -6.87 -12.18
N HIS A 480 -21.13 -5.90 -11.30
CA HIS A 480 -22.47 -5.48 -10.89
C HIS A 480 -22.42 -4.06 -10.32
N ASP A 481 -23.58 -3.40 -10.16
CA ASP A 481 -23.65 -1.96 -9.84
C ASP A 481 -23.09 -1.57 -8.47
N ASN A 482 -23.10 -2.52 -7.52
CA ASN A 482 -22.70 -2.30 -6.12
C ASN A 482 -21.33 -2.91 -5.78
N ILE A 483 -20.51 -3.21 -6.79
CA ILE A 483 -19.18 -3.75 -6.57
C ILE A 483 -18.32 -2.68 -5.88
N PRO A 484 -17.53 -3.03 -4.85
CA PRO A 484 -16.51 -2.11 -4.35
C PRO A 484 -15.61 -1.60 -5.47
N VAL A 485 -15.05 -0.41 -5.28
CA VAL A 485 -14.07 0.19 -6.20
C VAL A 485 -12.76 0.43 -5.44
N PHE A 486 -11.67 0.68 -6.17
CA PHE A 486 -10.40 1.00 -5.53
C PHE A 486 -10.48 2.38 -4.87
N ASP A 487 -10.10 2.50 -3.60
CA ASP A 487 -10.06 3.79 -2.91
C ASP A 487 -8.94 4.67 -3.50
N GLU A 488 -9.33 5.83 -4.04
CA GLU A 488 -8.44 6.72 -4.80
C GLU A 488 -7.50 7.54 -3.90
N ARG A 489 -7.64 7.48 -2.56
CA ARG A 489 -6.64 8.06 -1.64
C ARG A 489 -5.29 7.35 -1.73
N PHE A 490 -5.28 6.11 -2.21
CA PHE A 490 -4.06 5.35 -2.43
C PHE A 490 -3.57 5.53 -3.87
N SER A 491 -2.71 6.54 -4.07
CA SER A 491 -1.89 6.73 -5.26
C SER A 491 -0.63 5.87 -5.22
N ALA A 492 0.07 5.81 -6.36
CA ALA A 492 1.41 5.27 -6.48
C ALA A 492 1.61 3.88 -5.82
N TYR A 493 2.46 3.76 -4.80
CA TYR A 493 2.87 2.50 -4.20
C TYR A 493 2.44 2.36 -2.73
N GLY A 494 1.89 1.19 -2.40
CA GLY A 494 1.51 0.83 -1.03
C GLY A 494 0.02 0.98 -0.78
N MET A 495 -0.61 -0.01 -0.16
CA MET A 495 -2.05 -0.10 0.13
C MET A 495 -3.01 -0.03 -1.07
N ASN A 496 -2.55 0.37 -2.26
CA ASN A 496 -3.39 0.56 -3.43
C ASN A 496 -4.27 -0.66 -3.80
N LYS A 497 -3.70 -1.88 -3.83
CA LYS A 497 -4.45 -3.12 -4.11
C LYS A 497 -4.95 -3.79 -2.83
N VAL A 498 -4.17 -3.75 -1.75
CA VAL A 498 -4.55 -4.33 -0.45
C VAL A 498 -5.85 -3.72 0.08
N GLY A 499 -6.03 -2.39 -0.04
CA GLY A 499 -7.25 -1.71 0.40
C GLY A 499 -8.50 -2.28 -0.28
N PHE A 500 -8.44 -2.45 -1.61
CA PHE A 500 -9.54 -3.07 -2.35
C PHE A 500 -9.87 -4.49 -1.88
N MET A 501 -8.86 -5.31 -1.57
CA MET A 501 -9.06 -6.66 -1.02
C MET A 501 -9.67 -6.63 0.39
N MET A 502 -9.33 -5.64 1.22
CA MET A 502 -9.94 -5.44 2.52
C MET A 502 -11.42 -5.10 2.40
N GLU A 503 -11.79 -4.22 1.48
CA GLU A 503 -13.20 -3.85 1.28
C GLU A 503 -14.03 -5.00 0.71
N LEU A 504 -13.47 -5.78 -0.22
CA LEU A 504 -14.08 -7.03 -0.67
C LEU A 504 -14.34 -7.96 0.52
N LYS A 505 -13.33 -8.18 1.38
CA LYS A 505 -13.50 -9.01 2.59
C LYS A 505 -14.55 -8.43 3.55
N ALA A 506 -14.50 -7.13 3.84
CA ALA A 506 -15.42 -6.42 4.72
C ALA A 506 -16.87 -6.44 4.19
N SER A 507 -17.05 -6.42 2.87
CA SER A 507 -18.35 -6.49 2.21
C SER A 507 -18.90 -7.92 2.05
N GLY A 508 -18.19 -8.92 2.60
CA GLY A 508 -18.61 -10.32 2.67
C GLY A 508 -18.24 -11.15 1.45
N TYR A 509 -17.22 -10.76 0.68
CA TYR A 509 -16.71 -11.60 -0.40
C TYR A 509 -15.85 -12.75 0.12
N GLU A 510 -16.04 -13.92 -0.50
CA GLU A 510 -15.18 -15.09 -0.37
C GLU A 510 -14.14 -15.10 -1.50
N PHE A 511 -12.91 -15.48 -1.16
CA PHE A 511 -11.82 -15.57 -2.12
C PHE A 511 -11.68 -17.04 -2.56
N VAL A 512 -11.92 -17.31 -3.83
CA VAL A 512 -11.94 -18.67 -4.40
C VAL A 512 -10.76 -18.82 -5.36
N VAL A 513 -9.81 -19.70 -5.06
CA VAL A 513 -8.60 -19.89 -5.87
C VAL A 513 -8.89 -20.73 -7.10
N LEU A 514 -8.46 -20.24 -8.27
CA LEU A 514 -8.58 -20.95 -9.54
C LEU A 514 -7.47 -22.00 -9.70
N PRO A 515 -7.79 -23.24 -10.10
CA PRO A 515 -6.82 -24.33 -10.15
C PRO A 515 -5.83 -24.19 -11.32
N ASP A 516 -6.28 -23.72 -12.49
CA ASP A 516 -5.51 -23.74 -13.75
C ASP A 516 -5.29 -22.34 -14.35
N CYS A 517 -5.48 -21.29 -13.55
CA CYS A 517 -5.23 -19.90 -13.93
C CYS A 517 -4.20 -19.31 -12.98
N TRP A 518 -3.05 -18.86 -13.49
CA TRP A 518 -2.04 -18.17 -12.69
C TRP A 518 -1.49 -16.97 -13.45
N VAL A 519 -0.74 -16.12 -12.75
CA VAL A 519 -0.01 -15.00 -13.34
C VAL A 519 1.46 -15.05 -12.95
N THR A 520 2.33 -14.57 -13.82
CA THR A 520 3.78 -14.52 -13.59
C THR A 520 4.30 -13.11 -13.75
N HIS A 521 4.91 -12.58 -12.69
CA HIS A 521 5.64 -11.31 -12.68
C HIS A 521 6.95 -11.45 -13.45
N VAL A 522 7.20 -10.51 -14.36
CA VAL A 522 8.48 -10.41 -15.06
C VAL A 522 9.33 -9.32 -14.41
N PRO A 523 10.59 -9.63 -14.02
CA PRO A 523 11.52 -8.64 -13.47
C PRO A 523 11.61 -7.39 -14.32
N HIS A 524 11.54 -6.25 -13.65
CA HIS A 524 11.61 -4.94 -14.26
C HIS A 524 12.15 -3.94 -13.24
N GLU A 525 12.63 -2.79 -13.71
CA GLU A 525 13.10 -1.73 -12.84
C GLU A 525 11.96 -1.18 -11.96
N ASN A 526 12.30 -0.77 -10.73
CA ASN A 526 11.34 -0.11 -9.85
C ASN A 526 11.01 1.28 -10.40
N SER A 527 9.75 1.68 -10.30
CA SER A 527 9.37 3.07 -10.57
C SER A 527 10.01 4.03 -9.54
N PRO A 528 10.18 5.31 -9.89
CA PRO A 528 10.60 6.36 -8.95
C PRO A 528 9.76 6.35 -7.67
N ASP A 529 8.42 6.29 -7.79
CA ASP A 529 7.51 6.26 -6.65
C ASP A 529 7.75 5.07 -5.71
N LYS A 530 7.97 3.88 -6.30
CA LYS A 530 8.27 2.68 -5.52
C LYS A 530 9.61 2.82 -4.80
N ASN A 531 10.63 3.38 -5.46
CA ASN A 531 11.92 3.62 -4.82
C ASN A 531 11.80 4.63 -3.68
N LYS A 532 11.09 5.75 -3.89
CA LYS A 532 10.79 6.75 -2.86
C LYS A 532 10.10 6.11 -1.65
N PHE A 533 9.02 5.36 -1.89
CA PHE A 533 8.26 4.68 -0.84
C PHE A 533 9.10 3.68 -0.05
N LEU A 534 9.91 2.85 -0.74
CA LEU A 534 10.69 1.79 -0.07
C LEU A 534 11.79 2.35 0.84
N HIS A 535 12.29 3.55 0.58
CA HIS A 535 13.41 4.14 1.32
C HIS A 535 12.99 5.24 2.29
N SER A 536 11.82 5.86 2.13
CA SER A 536 11.34 6.90 3.05
C SER A 536 10.51 6.32 4.21
N ARG A 537 10.97 6.54 5.44
CA ARG A 537 10.21 6.22 6.67
C ARG A 537 8.93 7.05 6.77
N ILE A 538 9.01 8.31 6.30
CA ILE A 538 7.92 9.28 6.33
C ILE A 538 6.81 8.87 5.37
N GLU A 539 7.13 8.49 4.13
CA GLU A 539 6.11 8.05 3.15
C GLU A 539 5.38 6.79 3.61
N LYS A 540 6.09 5.85 4.24
CA LYS A 540 5.48 4.66 4.85
C LYS A 540 4.54 5.03 5.99
N LEU A 541 4.89 6.03 6.80
CA LEU A 541 4.03 6.52 7.87
C LEU A 541 2.78 7.21 7.30
N LYS A 542 2.93 8.07 6.28
CA LYS A 542 1.80 8.69 5.58
C LYS A 542 0.83 7.66 5.03
N ASN A 543 1.32 6.67 4.28
CA ASN A 543 0.50 5.58 3.76
C ASN A 543 -0.15 4.73 4.87
N ARG A 544 0.52 4.60 6.01
CA ARG A 544 -0.04 3.92 7.19
C ARG A 544 -1.19 4.71 7.82
N ILE A 545 -1.11 6.03 7.89
CA ILE A 545 -2.20 6.89 8.37
C ILE A 545 -3.42 6.73 7.46
N LEU A 546 -3.21 6.85 6.14
CA LEU A 546 -4.28 6.66 5.15
C LEU A 546 -4.95 5.28 5.29
N ARG A 547 -4.19 4.24 5.62
CA ARG A 547 -4.75 2.91 5.93
C ARG A 547 -5.65 2.94 7.17
N PHE A 548 -5.25 3.59 8.25
CA PHE A 548 -6.08 3.66 9.46
C PHE A 548 -7.37 4.44 9.21
N GLU A 549 -7.29 5.56 8.49
CA GLU A 549 -8.46 6.32 8.03
C GLU A 549 -9.37 5.44 7.15
N TYR A 550 -8.79 4.67 6.23
CA TYR A 550 -9.54 3.74 5.39
C TYR A 550 -10.22 2.62 6.19
N LEU A 551 -9.54 2.02 7.17
CA LEU A 551 -10.13 1.02 8.06
C LEU A 551 -11.29 1.60 8.89
N LEU A 552 -11.24 2.88 9.25
CA LEU A 552 -12.34 3.57 9.93
C LEU A 552 -13.55 3.68 9.00
N ASP A 553 -13.31 4.04 7.74
CA ASP A 553 -14.35 4.14 6.73
C ASP A 553 -14.99 2.78 6.46
N LEU A 554 -14.20 1.70 6.35
CA LEU A 554 -14.73 0.34 6.23
C LEU A 554 -15.52 -0.07 7.47
N SER A 555 -15.01 0.22 8.67
CA SER A 555 -15.68 -0.12 9.92
C SER A 555 -17.05 0.53 10.02
N ARG A 556 -17.16 1.81 9.60
CA ARG A 556 -18.44 2.52 9.50
C ARG A 556 -19.34 1.93 8.42
N LYS A 557 -18.83 1.86 7.18
CA LYS A 557 -19.59 1.44 6.00
C LYS A 557 -20.19 0.05 6.15
N TYR A 558 -19.45 -0.87 6.78
CA TYR A 558 -19.86 -2.27 6.94
C TYR A 558 -20.22 -2.65 8.37
N ARG A 559 -20.30 -1.69 9.30
CA ARG A 559 -20.63 -1.90 10.73
C ARG A 559 -19.76 -3.00 11.35
N ILE A 560 -18.44 -2.79 11.32
CA ILE A 560 -17.44 -3.71 11.87
C ILE A 560 -16.91 -3.16 13.19
N GLY A 561 -16.69 -4.04 14.17
CA GLY A 561 -16.11 -3.69 15.46
C GLY A 561 -16.93 -2.64 16.21
N LYS A 562 -16.26 -1.60 16.70
CA LYS A 562 -16.87 -0.54 17.52
C LYS A 562 -17.91 0.33 16.80
N CYS A 563 -17.97 0.25 15.47
CA CYS A 563 -18.98 0.94 14.68
C CYS A 563 -20.30 0.16 14.56
N GLN A 564 -20.44 -1.00 15.20
CA GLN A 564 -21.67 -1.82 15.18
C GLN A 564 -22.85 -1.18 15.90
N THR A 565 -22.60 -0.37 16.92
CA THR A 565 -23.61 0.09 17.89
C THR A 565 -24.16 1.50 17.62
N GLN A 566 -23.71 2.19 16.57
CA GLN A 566 -24.25 3.49 16.18
C GLN A 566 -25.50 3.28 15.33
N THR A 567 -26.68 3.38 15.96
CA THR A 567 -28.02 3.36 15.32
C THR A 567 -28.42 4.69 14.74
#